data_AF-A0A1Q3CGY7-F1
#
_entry.id   AF-A0A1Q3CGY7-F1
#
_cell.length_a   1.000
_cell.length_b   1.000
_cell.length_c   1.000
_cell.angle_alpha   90.00
_cell.angle_beta   90.00
_cell.angle_gamma   90.00
#
_symmetry.space_group_name_H-M   'P 1'
#
loop_
_entity.id
_entity.type
_entity.pdbx_description
1 polymer ?
#
loop_
_entity_poly.entity_id
_entity_poly.type
_entity_poly.pdbx_seq_one_letter_code
_entity_poly.pdbx_strand_id
1 'polypeptide(L)'
;KISMLVHEYELFLMYDNESISDMFTRFTTIVNSLKNLGKSYSNQELVRKILRCLARTMVATRDDSDLSSSEEESDEEVSNIAFMAIEEEDEDEVNFTFDELQIAYENL
;
A
#
# COMPACT_ATOMS: atom_id res chain seq x y z
N LYS A 1 -10.24 -15.43 14.22
CA LYS A 1 -9.75 -15.77 12.87
C LYS A 1 -9.82 -14.58 11.92
N ILE A 2 -11.00 -13.98 11.71
CA ILE A 2 -11.13 -12.75 10.90
C ILE A 2 -10.29 -11.58 11.41
N SER A 3 -10.24 -11.36 12.74
CA SER A 3 -9.43 -10.29 13.34
C SER A 3 -7.93 -10.41 13.06
N MET A 4 -7.39 -11.63 12.93
CA MET A 4 -5.98 -11.83 12.63
C MET A 4 -5.67 -11.45 11.17
N LEU A 5 -6.56 -11.84 10.24
CA LEU A 5 -6.43 -11.47 8.83
C LEU A 5 -6.65 -9.98 8.57
N VAL A 6 -7.54 -9.34 9.33
CA VAL A 6 -7.72 -7.88 9.25
C VAL A 6 -6.46 -7.16 9.68
N HIS A 7 -5.85 -7.62 10.77
CA HIS A 7 -4.58 -7.06 11.23
C HIS A 7 -3.45 -7.28 10.21
N GLU A 8 -3.38 -8.47 9.62
CA GLU A 8 -2.41 -8.79 8.55
C GLU A 8 -2.62 -7.93 7.31
N TYR A 9 -3.88 -7.65 6.94
CA TYR A 9 -4.21 -6.69 5.89
C TYR A 9 -3.80 -5.25 6.27
N GLU A 10 -4.10 -4.82 7.49
CA GLU A 10 -3.79 -3.46 7.96
C GLU A 10 -2.28 -3.21 8.05
N LEU A 11 -1.49 -4.21 8.45
CA LEU A 11 -0.03 -4.14 8.51
C LEU A 11 0.68 -4.66 7.25
N PHE A 12 -0.07 -4.93 6.18
CA PHE A 12 0.51 -5.46 4.96
C PHE A 12 1.62 -4.54 4.42
N LEU A 13 2.79 -5.13 4.17
CA LEU A 13 3.99 -4.48 3.63
C LEU A 13 4.71 -5.46 2.72
N MET A 14 5.40 -4.92 1.72
CA MET A 14 6.34 -5.68 0.90
C MET A 14 7.58 -6.00 1.72
N TYR A 15 8.09 -7.23 1.62
CA TYR A 15 9.38 -7.57 2.25
C TYR A 15 10.56 -7.20 1.35
N ASP A 16 11.73 -6.95 1.93
CA ASP A 16 12.93 -6.52 1.20
C ASP A 16 13.43 -7.54 0.15
N ASN A 17 13.15 -8.82 0.38
CA ASN A 17 13.55 -9.94 -0.47
C ASN A 17 12.38 -10.52 -1.29
N GLU A 18 11.26 -9.83 -1.34
CA GLU A 18 10.05 -10.26 -2.01
C GLU A 18 9.89 -9.56 -3.35
N SER A 19 9.48 -10.31 -4.39
CA SER A 19 9.13 -9.70 -5.68
C SER A 19 7.76 -9.03 -5.61
N ILE A 20 7.54 -8.03 -6.46
CA ILE A 20 6.23 -7.36 -6.55
C ILE A 20 5.12 -8.38 -6.84
N SER A 21 5.36 -9.36 -7.71
CA SER A 21 4.39 -10.44 -8.02
C SER A 21 4.05 -11.31 -6.80
N ASP A 22 5.05 -11.69 -6.01
CA ASP A 22 4.85 -12.45 -4.76
C ASP A 22 4.04 -11.65 -3.73
N MET A 23 4.35 -10.35 -3.61
CA MET A 23 3.59 -9.43 -2.77
C MET A 23 2.12 -9.35 -3.21
N PHE A 24 1.83 -9.15 -4.49
CA PHE A 24 0.46 -9.16 -5.02
C PHE A 24 -0.25 -10.48 -4.71
N THR A 25 0.42 -11.62 -4.88
CA THR A 25 -0.13 -12.95 -4.60
C THR A 25 -0.54 -13.10 -3.13
N ARG A 26 0.29 -12.65 -2.19
CA ARG A 26 -0.03 -12.65 -0.75
C ARG A 26 -1.19 -11.72 -0.43
N PHE A 27 -1.17 -10.51 -0.99
CA PHE A 27 -2.24 -9.55 -0.80
C PHE A 27 -3.59 -10.12 -1.26
N THR A 28 -3.65 -10.67 -2.47
CA THR A 28 -4.83 -11.34 -3.03
C THR A 28 -5.29 -12.49 -2.15
N THR A 29 -4.36 -13.27 -1.58
CA THR A 29 -4.69 -14.37 -0.65
C THR A 29 -5.38 -13.86 0.62
N ILE A 30 -4.89 -12.77 1.21
CA ILE A 30 -5.48 -12.15 2.40
C ILE A 30 -6.87 -11.60 2.08
N VAL A 31 -7.00 -10.85 0.98
CA VAL A 31 -8.27 -10.25 0.54
C VAL A 31 -9.32 -11.31 0.26
N ASN A 32 -8.95 -12.38 -0.46
CA ASN A 32 -9.87 -13.49 -0.72
C ASN A 32 -10.28 -14.22 0.57
N SER A 33 -9.35 -14.40 1.51
CA SER A 33 -9.64 -14.98 2.81
C SER A 33 -10.62 -14.12 3.62
N LEU A 34 -10.44 -12.80 3.61
CA LEU A 34 -11.35 -11.85 4.27
C LEU A 34 -12.72 -11.83 3.59
N LYS A 35 -12.77 -11.84 2.26
CA LYS A 35 -14.01 -11.91 1.47
C LYS A 35 -14.81 -13.16 1.81
N ASN A 36 -14.15 -14.31 1.90
CA ASN A 36 -14.78 -15.58 2.32
C ASN A 36 -15.30 -15.56 3.77
N LEU A 37 -14.76 -14.69 4.62
CA LEU A 37 -15.21 -14.49 6.00
C LEU A 37 -16.27 -13.39 6.13
N GLY A 38 -16.74 -12.82 5.02
CA GLY A 38 -17.78 -11.79 4.99
C GLY A 38 -17.27 -10.34 5.07
N LYS A 39 -15.96 -10.10 4.99
CA LYS A 39 -15.38 -8.76 4.92
C LYS A 39 -14.75 -8.51 3.55
N SER A 40 -15.44 -7.72 2.72
CA SER A 40 -14.96 -7.30 1.40
C SER A 40 -14.46 -5.87 1.44
N TYR A 41 -13.48 -5.55 0.60
CA TYR A 41 -13.01 -4.20 0.34
C TYR A 41 -13.31 -3.82 -1.11
N SER A 42 -13.53 -2.54 -1.36
CA SER A 42 -13.68 -1.99 -2.70
C SER A 42 -12.35 -2.01 -3.46
N ASN A 43 -12.41 -2.03 -4.79
CA ASN A 43 -11.20 -1.97 -5.62
C ASN A 43 -10.33 -0.76 -5.28
N GLN A 44 -10.94 0.39 -5.00
CA GLN A 44 -10.19 1.58 -4.64
C GLN A 44 -9.43 1.43 -3.31
N GLU A 45 -10.02 0.80 -2.30
CA GLU A 45 -9.32 0.50 -1.04
C GLU A 45 -8.14 -0.44 -1.27
N LEU A 46 -8.31 -1.46 -2.11
CA LEU A 46 -7.25 -2.41 -2.45
C LEU A 46 -6.08 -1.73 -3.18
N VAL A 47 -6.39 -0.93 -4.20
CA VAL A 47 -5.40 -0.18 -4.99
C VAL A 47 -4.65 0.81 -4.11
N ARG A 48 -5.36 1.64 -3.32
CA ARG A 48 -4.72 2.58 -2.38
C ARG A 48 -3.81 1.85 -1.39
N LYS A 49 -4.23 0.67 -0.90
CA LYS A 49 -3.43 -0.10 0.05
C LYS A 49 -2.09 -0.54 -0.54
N ILE A 50 -2.09 -1.04 -1.76
CA ILE A 50 -0.87 -1.50 -2.45
C ILE A 50 0.02 -0.33 -2.84
N LEU A 51 -0.56 0.74 -3.39
CA LEU A 51 0.21 1.93 -3.75
C LEU A 51 0.95 2.50 -2.53
N ARG A 52 0.31 2.52 -1.34
CA ARG A 52 0.99 2.90 -0.09
C ARG A 52 2.12 1.93 0.28
N CYS A 53 1.94 0.62 0.08
CA CYS A 53 2.99 -0.36 0.36
C CYS A 53 4.21 -0.13 -0.55
N LEU A 54 3.98 0.01 -1.86
CA LEU A 54 5.02 0.26 -2.85
C LEU A 54 5.73 1.60 -2.62
N ALA A 55 4.99 2.66 -2.30
CA ALA A 55 5.56 3.97 -2.00
C ALA A 55 6.51 3.91 -0.79
N ARG A 56 6.12 3.21 0.29
CA ARG A 56 6.98 3.05 1.48
C ARG A 56 8.26 2.28 1.18
N THR A 57 8.19 1.22 0.39
CA THR A 57 9.38 0.47 -0.06
C THR A 57 10.33 1.36 -0.87
N MET A 58 9.79 2.23 -1.73
CA MET A 58 10.62 3.10 -2.55
C MET A 58 11.27 4.24 -1.75
N VAL A 59 10.64 4.73 -0.69
CA VAL A 59 11.24 5.72 0.22
C VAL A 59 12.34 5.08 1.06
N ALA A 60 12.13 3.87 1.59
CA ALA A 60 13.13 3.16 2.39
C ALA A 60 14.44 2.85 1.64
N THR A 61 14.39 2.74 0.31
CA THR A 61 15.59 2.53 -0.52
C THR A 61 16.33 3.83 -0.88
N ARG A 62 15.82 4.99 -0.49
CA ARG A 62 16.40 6.32 -0.78
C ARG A 62 17.25 6.91 0.35
N ASP A 63 17.48 6.18 1.44
CA ASP A 63 18.16 6.67 2.65
C ASP A 63 19.67 6.34 2.74
N ASP A 64 20.33 5.96 1.64
CA ASP A 64 21.81 5.84 1.62
C ASP A 64 22.54 7.12 1.15
N SER A 65 21.84 8.25 0.96
CA SER A 65 22.50 9.53 0.62
C SER A 65 21.94 10.73 1.41
N ASP A 66 22.39 10.81 2.67
CA ASP A 66 22.66 12.01 3.49
C ASP A 66 21.70 13.20 3.38
N LEU A 67 20.78 13.31 4.35
CA LEU A 67 20.35 14.60 4.90
C LEU A 67 20.28 14.53 6.44
N SER A 68 21.38 14.94 7.06
CA SER A 68 21.46 15.31 8.47
C SER A 68 20.51 16.47 8.83
N SER A 69 19.87 16.31 10.01
CA SER A 69 19.27 17.36 10.87
C SER A 69 17.93 17.94 10.38
N SER A 70 16.89 18.09 11.18
CA SER A 70 16.72 17.93 12.63
C SER A 70 15.26 18.19 12.99
N GLU A 71 14.92 17.80 14.21
CA GLU A 71 13.74 18.19 15.01
C GLU A 71 12.54 17.25 14.89
N GLU A 72 12.31 16.58 16.01
CA GLU A 72 11.16 15.74 16.28
C GLU A 72 9.88 16.58 16.28
N GLU A 73 9.00 16.32 15.32
CA GLU A 73 7.57 16.55 15.46
C GLU A 73 6.84 15.43 14.73
N SER A 74 6.45 14.42 15.51
CA SER A 74 5.58 13.29 15.17
C SER A 74 5.36 12.99 13.69
N ASP A 75 6.08 11.97 13.17
CA ASP A 75 5.93 11.39 11.82
C ASP A 75 4.48 11.12 11.37
N GLU A 76 3.55 10.98 12.31
CA GLU A 76 2.12 10.79 12.07
C GLU A 76 1.46 12.03 11.42
N GLU A 77 1.91 13.24 11.76
CA GLU A 77 1.37 14.50 11.22
C GLU A 77 1.92 14.78 9.82
N VAL A 78 3.20 14.47 9.58
CA VAL A 78 3.84 14.55 8.26
C VAL A 78 3.24 13.52 7.29
N SER A 79 2.95 12.30 7.77
CA SER A 79 2.21 11.30 6.99
C SER A 79 0.80 11.79 6.63
N ASN A 80 0.12 12.52 7.51
CA ASN A 80 -1.22 13.07 7.24
C ASN A 80 -1.19 14.24 6.25
N ILE A 81 -0.15 15.09 6.30
CA ILE A 81 0.05 16.17 5.32
C ILE A 81 0.40 15.61 3.94
N ALA A 82 1.29 14.62 3.88
CA ALA A 82 1.58 13.90 2.64
C ALA A 82 0.33 13.19 2.10
N PHE A 83 -0.54 12.71 2.98
CA PHE A 83 -1.80 12.08 2.61
C PHE A 83 -2.83 13.08 2.08
N MET A 84 -3.01 14.23 2.74
CA MET A 84 -3.88 15.31 2.25
C MET A 84 -3.39 15.88 0.91
N ALA A 85 -2.07 16.00 0.72
CA ALA A 85 -1.48 16.45 -0.54
C ALA A 85 -1.68 15.45 -1.70
N ILE A 86 -1.89 14.16 -1.40
CA ILE A 86 -2.26 13.14 -2.40
C ILE A 86 -3.77 13.13 -2.67
N GLU A 87 -4.60 13.62 -1.74
CA GLU A 87 -6.06 13.68 -1.89
C GLU A 87 -6.58 14.99 -2.54
N GLU A 88 -5.80 16.08 -2.52
CA GLU A 88 -6.24 17.41 -2.99
C GLU A 88 -6.00 17.69 -4.49
N GLU A 89 -5.23 16.88 -5.21
CA GLU A 89 -5.10 16.98 -6.67
C GLU A 89 -5.34 15.62 -7.32
N ASP A 90 -6.61 15.39 -7.67
CA ASP A 90 -7.08 14.82 -8.95
C ASP A 90 -8.40 14.07 -8.72
N GLU A 91 -9.49 14.83 -8.85
CA GLU A 91 -10.82 14.33 -9.27
C GLU A 91 -10.81 13.77 -10.71
N ASP A 92 -9.64 13.64 -11.35
CA ASP A 92 -9.44 12.88 -12.57
C ASP A 92 -9.30 11.39 -12.24
N GLU A 93 -10.45 10.83 -11.88
CA GLU A 93 -10.90 9.44 -11.99
C GLU A 93 -9.97 8.48 -12.78
N VAL A 94 -8.83 8.11 -12.20
CA VAL A 94 -8.13 6.89 -12.64
C VAL A 94 -8.73 5.71 -11.88
N ASN A 95 -9.89 5.26 -12.36
CA ASN A 95 -10.59 4.05 -11.92
C ASN A 95 -9.83 2.78 -12.31
N PHE A 96 -8.53 2.68 -11.99
CA PHE A 96 -7.82 1.42 -12.13
C PHE A 96 -8.41 0.41 -11.17
N THR A 97 -8.80 -0.74 -11.72
CA THR A 97 -9.16 -1.90 -10.93
C THR A 97 -7.90 -2.52 -10.34
N PHE A 98 -8.06 -3.24 -9.23
CA PHE A 98 -6.97 -4.02 -8.65
C PHE A 98 -6.35 -5.00 -9.67
N ASP A 99 -7.19 -5.57 -10.54
CA ASP A 99 -6.76 -6.49 -11.59
C ASP A 99 -5.88 -5.79 -12.66
N GLU A 100 -6.26 -4.59 -13.10
CA GLU A 100 -5.45 -3.80 -14.05
C GLU A 100 -4.09 -3.41 -13.46
N LEU A 101 -4.08 -3.04 -12.17
CA LEU A 101 -2.84 -2.74 -11.45
C LEU A 101 -1.91 -3.96 -11.41
N GLN A 102 -2.46 -5.12 -11.04
CA GLN A 102 -1.69 -6.36 -10.99
C GLN A 102 -1.11 -6.71 -12.38
N ILE A 103 -1.91 -6.61 -13.43
CA ILE A 103 -1.47 -6.86 -14.81
C ILE A 103 -0.35 -5.89 -15.21
N ALA A 104 -0.45 -4.61 -14.87
CA ALA A 104 0.58 -3.62 -15.21
C ALA A 104 1.94 -3.96 -14.60
N TYR A 105 1.97 -4.42 -13.34
CA TYR A 105 3.20 -4.79 -12.65
C TYR A 105 3.71 -6.19 -12.99
N GLU A 106 2.86 -7.11 -13.46
CA GLU A 106 3.28 -8.42 -13.96
C GLU A 106 4.01 -8.35 -15.32
N ASN A 107 3.80 -7.27 -16.09
CA ASN A 107 4.40 -7.07 -17.41
C ASN A 107 5.65 -6.18 -17.40
N LEU A 108 6.11 -5.75 -16.22
CA LEU A 108 7.28 -4.88 -16.04
C LEU A 108 8.57 -5.70 -15.88
#